data_AF-A0AAU5Y6E5-F1
#
_entry.id   AF-A0AAU5Y6E5-F1
#
_cell.length_a   1.000
_cell.length_b   1.000
_cell.length_c   1.000
_cell.angle_alpha   90.00
_cell.angle_beta   90.00
_cell.angle_gamma   90.00
#
_symmetry.space_group_name_H-M   'P 1'
#
loop_
_entity.id
_entity.type
_entity.pdbx_description
1 polymer ?
#
loop_
_entity_poly.entity_id
_entity_poly.type
_entity_poly.pdbx_seq_one_letter_code
_entity_poly.pdbx_strand_id
1 'polypeptide(L)'
;MITRPGEQAGLTRLGELRFRAFSGTRVVDIAPAQWGLAPIAIRQAAVSRRYREVPPGLPGFLRFEFAPGSFPPHFDRGPGTEADRRRLAKLLTGQEQFWASSRRLRLGRDDVAAIAAAGGMAVVAEVSDSTDRLLLLRRAGLPAEELRPRTTRRRFGLAEVQTSAFVLSVVVAGVGTWLAAASERKWPLLLIPVFLAVAIGPQLAIRGFAGRSPRMPWLDENFTGGWQVVVAPPPSMSTELLCEVASLYGYFYAGQYYVGRNSMSHLFAKCRPGLVFGTPAPGVPPAPPPVFEAPAESPGREQWLRTHLDGRDELWVSVRHAKLPPDRIAAIAGPEGLVPVAEFADPSDRIVLLRRPTAPPPAPGRKFRMSFVGFLAPAAWVVLCFGGGCLTAVLTGENRLFGIAFGLTVLGVPPLLWVLRVFPRSTRVGWLAREFTGKDGVTFFSGQFDVSPGLVRQIAGYHGYFFGSQTYTRAQGTLVTYVRQR
;
A
#
# COMPACT_ATOMS: atom_id res chain seq x y z
N MET A 1 -13.00 -3.78 -4.16
CA MET A 1 -13.53 -2.56 -3.52
C MET A 1 -12.88 -1.38 -4.22
N ILE A 2 -13.68 -0.53 -4.86
CA ILE A 2 -13.21 0.69 -5.55
C ILE A 2 -13.24 1.81 -4.50
N THR A 3 -12.17 2.60 -4.39
CA THR A 3 -12.11 3.80 -3.55
C THR A 3 -13.28 4.73 -3.87
N ARG A 4 -13.87 5.39 -2.86
CA ARG A 4 -15.01 6.28 -3.10
C ARG A 4 -14.59 7.46 -3.99
N PRO A 5 -15.46 8.01 -4.88
CA PRO A 5 -15.07 9.06 -5.82
C PRO A 5 -14.40 10.28 -5.18
N GLY A 6 -14.90 10.75 -4.02
CA GLY A 6 -14.29 11.86 -3.29
C GLY A 6 -12.91 11.55 -2.69
N GLU A 7 -12.67 10.29 -2.30
CA GLU A 7 -11.36 9.82 -1.82
C GLU A 7 -10.36 9.72 -2.98
N GLN A 8 -10.81 9.24 -4.15
CA GLN A 8 -9.99 9.19 -5.36
C GLN A 8 -9.53 10.58 -5.77
N ALA A 9 -10.43 11.56 -5.80
CA ALA A 9 -10.10 12.95 -6.14
C ALA A 9 -9.08 13.57 -5.17
N GLY A 10 -9.17 13.25 -3.88
CA GLY A 10 -8.18 13.69 -2.88
C GLY A 10 -6.80 13.05 -3.10
N LEU A 11 -6.76 11.75 -3.44
CA LEU A 11 -5.51 11.04 -3.72
C LEU A 11 -4.84 11.55 -5.02
N THR A 12 -5.61 11.76 -6.08
CA THR A 12 -5.11 12.31 -7.34
C THR A 12 -4.49 13.68 -7.12
N ARG A 13 -5.15 14.57 -6.35
CA ARG A 13 -4.62 15.89 -5.98
C ARG A 13 -3.34 15.82 -5.16
N LEU A 14 -3.29 14.91 -4.19
CA LEU A 14 -2.06 14.69 -3.41
C LEU A 14 -0.90 14.20 -4.29
N GLY A 15 -1.20 13.31 -5.25
CA GLY A 15 -0.23 12.86 -6.24
C GLY A 15 0.23 14.01 -7.16
N GLU A 16 -0.69 14.84 -7.62
CA GLU A 16 -0.37 16.01 -8.44
C GLU A 16 0.54 16.98 -7.67
N LEU A 17 0.19 17.33 -6.43
CA LEU A 17 1.03 18.16 -5.58
C LEU A 17 2.44 17.55 -5.44
N ARG A 18 2.49 16.26 -5.12
CA ARG A 18 3.73 15.54 -4.85
C ARG A 18 4.67 15.51 -6.05
N PHE A 19 4.16 15.29 -7.26
CA PHE A 19 5.04 15.08 -8.43
C PHE A 19 5.15 16.31 -9.32
N ARG A 20 4.15 17.22 -9.31
CA ARG A 20 4.14 18.43 -10.13
C ARG A 20 4.68 19.65 -9.39
N ALA A 21 4.18 19.92 -8.18
CA ALA A 21 4.61 21.09 -7.40
C ALA A 21 5.99 20.86 -6.75
N PHE A 22 6.23 19.66 -6.21
CA PHE A 22 7.51 19.26 -5.64
C PHE A 22 8.40 18.51 -6.64
N SER A 23 8.68 19.17 -7.77
CA SER A 23 9.40 18.62 -8.93
C SER A 23 10.92 18.87 -8.92
N GLY A 24 11.46 19.46 -7.85
CA GLY A 24 12.88 19.85 -7.74
C GLY A 24 13.11 21.36 -7.83
N THR A 25 12.06 22.16 -8.03
CA THR A 25 12.13 23.62 -7.89
C THR A 25 12.70 24.02 -6.54
N ARG A 26 13.66 24.95 -6.53
CA ARG A 26 14.42 25.34 -5.33
C ARG A 26 13.53 25.75 -4.16
N VAL A 27 12.48 26.52 -4.42
CA VAL A 27 11.53 26.99 -3.41
C VAL A 27 10.11 26.81 -3.96
N VAL A 28 9.20 26.34 -3.11
CA VAL A 28 7.79 26.15 -3.45
C VAL A 28 6.93 26.73 -2.34
N ASP A 29 6.03 27.64 -2.70
CA ASP A 29 5.00 28.18 -1.82
C ASP A 29 3.65 27.52 -2.14
N ILE A 30 2.99 26.98 -1.12
CA ILE A 30 1.75 26.22 -1.28
C ILE A 30 0.70 26.78 -0.32
N ALA A 31 -0.42 27.24 -0.87
CA ALA A 31 -1.62 27.52 -0.08
C ALA A 31 -2.42 26.22 0.14
N PRO A 32 -2.59 25.72 1.38
CA PRO A 32 -3.35 24.50 1.62
C PRO A 32 -4.80 24.57 1.10
N ALA A 33 -5.41 25.76 1.17
CA ALA A 33 -6.74 26.03 0.66
C ALA A 33 -6.86 25.83 -0.86
N GLN A 34 -5.84 26.20 -1.64
CA GLN A 34 -5.82 26.04 -3.10
C GLN A 34 -5.89 24.56 -3.50
N TRP A 35 -5.23 23.70 -2.73
CA TRP A 35 -5.16 22.27 -3.00
C TRP A 35 -6.31 21.48 -2.37
N GLY A 36 -7.02 22.07 -1.40
CA GLY A 36 -8.02 21.36 -0.59
C GLY A 36 -7.42 20.19 0.18
N LEU A 37 -6.15 20.30 0.58
CA LEU A 37 -5.40 19.28 1.30
C LEU A 37 -5.04 19.78 2.70
N ALA A 38 -5.09 18.89 3.69
CA ALA A 38 -4.66 19.21 5.04
C ALA A 38 -3.15 19.57 5.06
N PRO A 39 -2.72 20.58 5.84
CA PRO A 39 -1.31 20.97 5.93
C PRO A 39 -0.35 19.81 6.21
N ILE A 40 -0.77 18.85 7.04
CA ILE A 40 0.04 17.66 7.35
C ILE A 40 0.29 16.77 6.13
N ALA A 41 -0.69 16.63 5.23
CA ALA A 41 -0.53 15.84 4.01
C ALA A 41 0.42 16.53 3.03
N ILE A 42 0.36 17.87 2.97
CA ILE A 42 1.28 18.70 2.16
C ILE A 42 2.72 18.54 2.66
N ARG A 43 2.94 18.65 3.97
CA ARG A 43 4.26 18.43 4.60
C ARG A 43 4.80 17.03 4.33
N GLN A 44 3.96 16.00 4.45
CA GLN A 44 4.35 14.63 4.14
C GLN A 44 4.74 14.47 2.65
N ALA A 45 3.98 15.08 1.74
CA ALA A 45 4.33 15.10 0.32
C ALA A 45 5.67 15.81 0.09
N ALA A 46 5.89 16.98 0.70
CA ALA A 46 7.12 17.74 0.62
C ALA A 46 8.34 16.92 1.10
N VAL A 47 8.26 16.35 2.30
CA VAL A 47 9.33 15.54 2.91
C VAL A 47 9.65 14.33 2.02
N SER A 48 8.63 13.65 1.48
CA SER A 48 8.84 12.52 0.56
C SER A 48 9.55 12.91 -0.74
N ARG A 49 9.58 14.20 -1.06
CA ARG A 49 10.24 14.79 -2.22
C ARG A 49 11.50 15.58 -1.86
N ARG A 50 12.03 15.37 -0.64
CA ARG A 50 13.26 15.99 -0.14
C ARG A 50 13.17 17.51 0.03
N TYR A 51 11.98 18.00 0.30
CA TYR A 51 11.77 19.37 0.68
C TYR A 51 11.77 19.52 2.20
N ARG A 52 12.39 20.60 2.69
CA ARG A 52 12.30 21.03 4.08
C ARG A 52 11.35 22.21 4.18
N GLU A 53 10.53 22.24 5.22
CA GLU A 53 9.69 23.40 5.52
C GLU A 53 10.60 24.55 6.01
N VAL A 54 10.35 25.74 5.50
CA VAL A 54 11.02 26.99 5.89
C VAL A 54 9.96 28.03 6.26
N PRO A 55 10.29 29.07 7.04
CA PRO A 55 9.32 30.09 7.42
C PRO A 55 8.61 30.68 6.19
N PRO A 56 7.26 30.74 6.19
CA PRO A 56 6.52 31.23 5.04
C PRO A 56 6.70 32.73 4.85
N GLY A 57 6.80 33.18 3.61
CA GLY A 57 6.85 34.61 3.28
C GLY A 57 5.48 35.30 3.32
N LEU A 58 4.39 34.53 3.32
CA LEU A 58 3.02 35.02 3.26
C LEU A 58 2.13 34.28 4.27
N PRO A 59 1.17 34.98 4.91
CA PRO A 59 0.21 34.33 5.81
C PRO A 59 -0.69 33.35 5.03
N GLY A 60 -0.94 32.17 5.62
CA GLY A 60 -1.77 31.13 4.99
C GLY A 60 -1.06 30.24 3.97
N PHE A 61 0.24 30.47 3.73
CA PHE A 61 1.08 29.64 2.87
C PHE A 61 2.01 28.75 3.68
N LEU A 62 2.35 27.59 3.12
CA LEU A 62 3.47 26.76 3.55
C LEU A 62 4.60 26.93 2.55
N ARG A 63 5.81 27.20 3.03
CA ARG A 63 6.99 27.37 2.17
C ARG A 63 7.94 26.21 2.36
N PHE A 64 8.45 25.71 1.25
CA PHE A 64 9.33 24.56 1.21
C PHE A 64 10.56 24.85 0.37
N GLU A 65 11.72 24.42 0.83
CA GLU A 65 12.99 24.51 0.09
C GLU A 65 13.49 23.11 -0.28
N PHE A 66 13.89 22.94 -1.54
CA PHE A 66 14.46 21.68 -2.02
C PHE A 66 15.86 21.50 -1.43
N ALA A 67 16.02 20.47 -0.60
CA ALA A 67 17.25 20.21 0.16
C ALA A 67 17.70 18.75 -0.03
N PRO A 68 18.06 18.32 -1.26
CA PRO A 68 18.31 16.92 -1.56
C PRO A 68 19.47 16.31 -0.78
N GLY A 69 20.48 17.12 -0.41
CA GLY A 69 21.64 16.71 0.38
C GLY A 69 21.32 16.43 1.85
N SER A 70 20.15 16.83 2.34
CA SER A 70 19.65 16.48 3.68
C SER A 70 19.01 15.09 3.73
N PHE A 71 18.92 14.39 2.59
CA PHE A 71 18.28 13.08 2.46
C PHE A 71 19.25 12.07 1.83
N PRO A 72 19.13 10.75 2.15
CA PRO A 72 20.00 9.73 1.59
C PRO A 72 20.05 9.79 0.05
N PRO A 73 21.21 9.55 -0.59
CA PRO A 73 21.31 9.59 -2.04
C PRO A 73 20.35 8.58 -2.69
N HIS A 74 19.91 8.87 -3.91
CA HIS A 74 19.11 7.93 -4.70
C HIS A 74 19.90 6.65 -4.96
N PHE A 75 19.20 5.57 -5.32
CA PHE A 75 19.82 4.32 -5.72
C PHE A 75 20.93 4.56 -6.77
N ASP A 76 22.14 4.12 -6.44
CA ASP A 76 23.29 4.08 -7.34
C ASP A 76 23.99 2.73 -7.14
N ARG A 77 24.27 2.03 -8.24
CA ARG A 77 24.86 0.69 -8.21
C ARG A 77 26.34 0.67 -8.59
N GLY A 78 26.97 1.82 -8.74
CA GLY A 78 28.39 1.94 -9.10
C GLY A 78 28.65 1.64 -10.58
N PRO A 79 29.93 1.66 -11.01
CA PRO A 79 30.30 1.44 -12.41
C PRO A 79 30.04 -0.03 -12.77
N GLY A 80 29.18 -0.27 -13.76
CA GLY A 80 28.81 -1.63 -14.15
C GLY A 80 29.92 -2.39 -14.87
N THR A 81 29.65 -3.63 -15.25
CA THR A 81 30.63 -4.45 -15.99
C THR A 81 30.54 -4.22 -17.50
N GLU A 82 31.61 -4.54 -18.23
CA GLU A 82 31.60 -4.46 -19.70
C GLU A 82 30.54 -5.37 -20.34
N ALA A 83 30.24 -6.51 -19.70
CA ALA A 83 29.15 -7.39 -20.12
C ALA A 83 27.78 -6.70 -20.02
N ASP A 84 27.57 -5.91 -18.96
CA ASP A 84 26.36 -5.11 -18.79
C ASP A 84 26.26 -4.01 -19.85
N ARG A 85 27.39 -3.36 -20.19
CA ARG A 85 27.45 -2.35 -21.25
C ARG A 85 27.05 -2.91 -22.61
N ARG A 86 27.65 -4.04 -23.01
CA ARG A 86 27.30 -4.75 -24.26
C ARG A 86 25.85 -5.20 -24.28
N ARG A 87 25.32 -5.65 -23.12
CA ARG A 87 23.91 -6.03 -22.99
C ARG A 87 22.99 -4.84 -23.23
N LEU A 88 23.30 -3.66 -22.68
CA LEU A 88 22.53 -2.44 -22.96
C LEU A 88 22.62 -2.04 -24.43
N ALA A 89 23.82 -2.02 -25.03
CA ALA A 89 24.00 -1.69 -26.45
C ALA A 89 23.13 -2.56 -27.37
N LYS A 90 23.09 -3.88 -27.12
CA LYS A 90 22.22 -4.81 -27.86
C LYS A 90 20.73 -4.52 -27.69
N LEU A 91 20.32 -3.95 -26.56
CA LEU A 91 18.93 -3.60 -26.30
C LEU A 91 18.51 -2.30 -26.97
N LEU A 92 19.43 -1.39 -27.27
CA LEU A 92 19.16 -0.14 -27.98
C LEU A 92 18.82 -0.41 -29.46
N THR A 93 19.39 -1.47 -30.05
CA THR A 93 19.19 -1.82 -31.46
C THR A 93 17.70 -2.07 -31.76
N GLY A 94 17.16 -1.34 -32.74
CA GLY A 94 15.80 -1.52 -33.24
C GLY A 94 14.70 -0.99 -32.32
N GLN A 95 15.02 -0.13 -31.35
CA GLN A 95 14.03 0.54 -30.50
C GLN A 95 14.02 2.05 -30.78
N GLU A 96 12.87 2.69 -30.57
CA GLU A 96 12.73 4.15 -30.62
C GLU A 96 12.71 4.75 -29.21
N GLN A 97 12.09 4.05 -28.27
CA GLN A 97 11.93 4.45 -26.88
C GLN A 97 11.81 3.21 -25.97
N PHE A 98 12.45 3.20 -24.80
CA PHE A 98 12.12 2.26 -23.71
C PHE A 98 12.66 2.70 -22.34
N TRP A 99 12.04 2.18 -21.29
CA TRP A 99 12.51 2.30 -19.90
C TRP A 99 13.60 1.29 -19.56
N ALA A 100 14.74 1.78 -19.09
CA ALA A 100 15.89 1.03 -18.62
C ALA A 100 15.99 1.08 -17.09
N SER A 101 16.13 -0.07 -16.42
CA SER A 101 16.35 -0.14 -14.96
C SER A 101 17.83 -0.28 -14.63
N SER A 102 18.37 0.68 -13.89
CA SER A 102 19.75 0.65 -13.39
C SER A 102 19.99 -0.55 -12.48
N ARG A 103 19.02 -0.99 -11.67
CA ARG A 103 19.17 -2.19 -10.84
C ARG A 103 19.33 -3.45 -11.67
N ARG A 104 18.55 -3.60 -12.75
CA ARG A 104 18.59 -4.78 -13.62
C ARG A 104 19.78 -4.78 -14.57
N LEU A 105 20.17 -3.60 -15.05
CA LEU A 105 21.34 -3.42 -15.90
C LEU A 105 22.65 -3.40 -15.11
N ARG A 106 22.60 -3.12 -13.80
CA ARG A 106 23.79 -2.95 -12.95
C ARG A 106 24.74 -1.85 -13.48
N LEU A 107 24.19 -0.83 -14.13
CA LEU A 107 24.92 0.30 -14.68
C LEU A 107 24.52 1.59 -13.95
N GLY A 108 25.51 2.45 -13.70
CA GLY A 108 25.29 3.82 -13.25
C GLY A 108 24.60 4.67 -14.32
N ARG A 109 24.07 5.83 -13.91
CA ARG A 109 23.34 6.72 -14.81
C ARG A 109 24.23 7.26 -15.95
N ASP A 110 25.47 7.62 -15.64
CA ASP A 110 26.40 8.16 -16.64
C ASP A 110 26.87 7.08 -17.63
N ASP A 111 27.09 5.83 -17.17
CA ASP A 111 27.35 4.68 -18.05
C ASP A 111 26.17 4.46 -19.02
N VAL A 112 24.93 4.44 -18.51
CA VAL A 112 23.73 4.27 -19.33
C VAL A 112 23.60 5.41 -20.35
N ALA A 113 23.85 6.66 -19.94
CA ALA A 113 23.79 7.82 -20.81
C ALA A 113 24.84 7.76 -21.92
N ALA A 114 26.09 7.40 -21.59
CA ALA A 114 27.16 7.26 -22.57
C ALA A 114 26.85 6.17 -23.62
N ILE A 115 26.35 5.01 -23.18
CA ILE A 115 25.99 3.91 -24.08
C ILE A 115 24.76 4.26 -24.93
N ALA A 116 23.77 4.94 -24.33
CA ALA A 116 22.60 5.44 -25.05
C ALA A 116 23.03 6.41 -26.16
N ALA A 117 23.89 7.38 -25.84
CA ALA A 117 24.41 8.36 -26.80
C ALA A 117 25.15 7.67 -27.96
N ALA A 118 26.01 6.69 -27.67
CA ALA A 118 26.68 5.89 -28.69
C ALA A 118 25.71 5.11 -29.59
N GLY A 119 24.54 4.73 -29.07
CA GLY A 119 23.44 4.10 -29.82
C GLY A 119 22.46 5.07 -30.48
N GLY A 120 22.75 6.38 -30.51
CA GLY A 120 21.86 7.40 -31.08
C GLY A 120 20.62 7.72 -30.23
N MET A 121 20.66 7.40 -28.93
CA MET A 121 19.61 7.69 -27.96
C MET A 121 20.05 8.69 -26.90
N ALA A 122 19.10 9.40 -26.31
CA ALA A 122 19.30 10.29 -25.18
C ALA A 122 18.44 9.84 -23.99
N VAL A 123 18.90 10.15 -22.78
CA VAL A 123 18.09 10.04 -21.56
C VAL A 123 17.16 11.25 -21.52
N VAL A 124 15.85 11.02 -21.69
CA VAL A 124 14.85 12.11 -21.74
C VAL A 124 14.14 12.29 -20.40
N ALA A 125 14.06 11.23 -19.59
CA ALA A 125 13.52 11.31 -18.25
C ALA A 125 14.26 10.34 -17.31
N GLU A 126 14.32 10.71 -16.04
CA GLU A 126 14.91 9.92 -14.96
C GLU A 126 13.93 9.92 -13.79
N VAL A 127 13.63 8.72 -13.27
CA VAL A 127 12.86 8.52 -12.04
C VAL A 127 13.65 7.62 -11.12
N SER A 128 13.63 7.87 -9.82
CA SER A 128 14.43 7.08 -8.89
C SER A 128 13.92 7.12 -7.47
N ASP A 129 13.98 5.96 -6.81
CA ASP A 129 13.73 5.82 -5.39
C ASP A 129 14.90 5.10 -4.70
N SER A 130 14.67 4.62 -3.49
CA SER A 130 15.67 3.83 -2.75
C SER A 130 15.85 2.40 -3.29
N THR A 131 14.97 1.95 -4.18
CA THR A 131 14.90 0.56 -4.66
C THR A 131 15.44 0.37 -6.07
N ASP A 132 15.30 1.36 -6.95
CA ASP A 132 15.76 1.35 -8.33
C ASP A 132 15.83 2.77 -8.91
N ARG A 133 16.51 2.90 -10.04
CA ARG A 133 16.55 4.09 -10.89
C ARG A 133 16.16 3.69 -12.30
N LEU A 134 15.15 4.35 -12.86
CA LEU A 134 14.69 4.10 -14.23
C LEU A 134 15.02 5.30 -15.10
N LEU A 135 15.56 5.00 -16.27
CA LEU A 135 15.96 5.98 -17.28
C LEU A 135 15.12 5.73 -18.53
N LEU A 136 14.40 6.75 -18.98
CA LEU A 136 13.69 6.71 -20.25
C LEU A 136 14.67 7.07 -21.36
N LEU A 137 15.02 6.08 -22.17
CA LEU A 137 15.90 6.25 -23.33
C LEU A 137 15.06 6.45 -24.57
N ARG A 138 15.41 7.45 -25.38
CA ARG A 138 14.68 7.81 -26.61
C ARG A 138 15.63 8.22 -27.72
N ARG A 139 15.34 7.85 -28.96
CA ARG A 139 16.15 8.24 -30.13
C ARG A 139 16.12 9.76 -30.34
N ALA A 140 17.27 10.33 -30.69
CA ALA A 140 17.38 11.75 -31.01
C ALA A 140 16.48 12.12 -32.21
N GLY A 141 15.83 13.29 -32.16
CA GLY A 141 14.96 13.81 -33.24
C GLY A 141 13.46 13.54 -33.08
N LEU A 142 13.04 12.88 -32.00
CA LEU A 142 11.62 12.73 -31.68
C LEU A 142 11.10 13.93 -30.86
N PRO A 143 9.87 14.43 -31.11
CA PRO A 143 9.34 15.66 -30.48
C PRO A 143 9.20 15.51 -28.97
N ALA A 144 9.72 16.49 -28.21
CA ALA A 144 9.77 16.49 -26.75
C ALA A 144 8.38 16.40 -26.09
N GLU A 145 7.35 16.95 -26.74
CA GLU A 145 5.98 17.05 -26.23
C GLU A 145 5.24 15.71 -26.17
N GLU A 146 5.75 14.68 -26.84
CA GLU A 146 5.09 13.39 -26.94
C GLU A 146 5.92 12.31 -26.23
N LEU A 147 5.91 12.32 -24.89
CA LEU A 147 6.38 11.18 -24.07
C LEU A 147 5.51 9.93 -24.26
N ARG A 148 4.37 10.06 -24.95
CA ARG A 148 3.41 8.98 -25.16
C ARG A 148 4.05 7.82 -25.93
N PRO A 149 3.78 6.59 -25.49
CA PRO A 149 4.43 5.45 -26.10
C PRO A 149 3.88 5.13 -27.48
N ARG A 150 4.79 5.08 -28.45
CA ARG A 150 4.57 4.51 -29.78
C ARG A 150 4.98 3.03 -29.78
N THR A 151 4.44 2.24 -28.85
CA THR A 151 4.69 0.80 -28.88
C THR A 151 3.93 0.20 -30.06
N THR A 152 4.66 -0.45 -30.97
CA THR A 152 4.08 -1.29 -32.02
C THR A 152 3.21 -2.38 -31.39
N ARG A 153 1.93 -2.33 -31.73
CA ARG A 153 0.84 -3.22 -31.30
C ARG A 153 1.32 -4.68 -31.20
N ARG A 154 1.51 -5.20 -29.99
CA ARG A 154 1.83 -6.63 -29.79
C ARG A 154 0.57 -7.45 -29.99
N ARG A 155 0.65 -8.47 -30.87
CA ARG A 155 -0.49 -9.17 -31.48
C ARG A 155 -1.28 -10.14 -30.60
N PHE A 156 -0.94 -10.35 -29.32
CA PHE A 156 -1.75 -11.17 -28.40
C PHE A 156 -1.61 -10.68 -26.97
N GLY A 157 -2.75 -10.46 -26.29
CA GLY A 157 -2.78 -10.06 -24.90
C GLY A 157 -2.26 -11.18 -24.01
N LEU A 158 -1.26 -10.90 -23.18
CA LEU A 158 -0.75 -11.86 -22.20
C LEU A 158 -1.86 -12.37 -21.26
N ALA A 159 -2.90 -11.55 -21.06
CA ALA A 159 -4.13 -11.92 -20.38
C ALA A 159 -4.93 -12.99 -21.14
N GLU A 160 -5.08 -12.89 -22.46
CA GLU A 160 -5.82 -13.86 -23.28
C GLU A 160 -5.18 -15.24 -23.21
N VAL A 161 -3.85 -15.31 -23.35
CA VAL A 161 -3.07 -16.55 -23.20
C VAL A 161 -3.23 -17.17 -21.81
N GLN A 162 -3.32 -16.32 -20.76
CA GLN A 162 -3.55 -16.79 -19.38
C GLN A 162 -4.96 -17.35 -19.17
N THR A 163 -5.99 -16.69 -19.73
CA THR A 163 -7.37 -17.20 -19.65
C THR A 163 -7.51 -18.55 -20.36
N SER A 164 -6.93 -18.69 -21.55
CA SER A 164 -6.99 -19.95 -22.31
C SER A 164 -6.29 -21.10 -21.58
N ALA A 165 -5.12 -20.85 -21.00
CA ALA A 165 -4.39 -21.86 -20.23
C ALA A 165 -5.14 -22.27 -18.94
N PHE A 166 -5.80 -21.32 -18.26
CA PHE A 166 -6.59 -21.60 -17.06
C PHE A 166 -7.83 -22.45 -17.37
N VAL A 167 -8.59 -22.09 -18.41
CA VAL A 167 -9.78 -22.85 -18.84
C VAL A 167 -9.39 -24.28 -19.19
N LEU A 168 -8.31 -24.46 -19.97
CA LEU A 168 -7.81 -25.80 -20.32
C LEU A 168 -7.44 -26.63 -19.09
N SER A 169 -6.81 -26.01 -18.08
CA SER A 169 -6.42 -26.68 -16.84
C SER A 169 -7.62 -27.15 -16.01
N VAL A 170 -8.68 -26.33 -15.93
CA VAL A 170 -9.92 -26.66 -15.21
C VAL A 170 -10.66 -27.81 -15.90
N VAL A 171 -10.73 -27.78 -17.24
CA VAL A 171 -11.37 -28.86 -18.02
C VAL A 171 -10.62 -30.18 -17.82
N VAL A 172 -9.30 -30.18 -17.91
CA VAL A 172 -8.48 -31.40 -17.71
C VAL A 172 -8.59 -31.93 -16.28
N ALA A 173 -8.57 -31.05 -15.28
CA ALA A 173 -8.75 -31.46 -13.87
C ALA A 173 -10.13 -32.07 -13.64
N GLY A 174 -11.19 -31.43 -14.16
CA GLY A 174 -12.57 -31.91 -14.03
C GLY A 174 -12.77 -33.29 -14.66
N VAL A 175 -12.29 -33.48 -15.89
CA VAL A 175 -12.33 -34.77 -16.60
C VAL A 175 -11.53 -35.85 -15.86
N GLY A 176 -10.36 -35.50 -15.31
CA GLY A 176 -9.53 -36.41 -14.52
C GLY A 176 -10.20 -36.87 -13.22
N THR A 177 -10.82 -35.95 -12.47
CA THR A 177 -11.60 -36.31 -11.27
C THR A 177 -12.84 -37.14 -11.59
N TRP A 178 -13.52 -36.85 -12.69
CA TRP A 178 -14.69 -37.63 -13.11
C TRP A 178 -14.31 -39.07 -13.49
N LEU A 179 -13.22 -39.25 -14.26
CA LEU A 179 -12.67 -40.58 -14.58
C LEU A 179 -12.16 -41.33 -13.33
N ALA A 180 -11.60 -40.62 -12.34
CA ALA A 180 -11.18 -41.20 -11.07
C ALA A 180 -12.37 -41.65 -10.20
N ALA A 181 -13.48 -40.91 -10.23
CA ALA A 181 -14.69 -41.26 -9.50
C ALA A 181 -15.45 -42.41 -10.18
N ALA A 182 -15.38 -42.49 -11.50
CA ALA A 182 -16.04 -43.54 -12.30
C ALA A 182 -15.25 -44.85 -12.38
N SER A 183 -13.97 -44.87 -11.98
CA SER A 183 -13.14 -46.08 -11.99
C SER A 183 -12.66 -46.43 -10.58
N GLU A 184 -12.72 -47.70 -10.18
CA GLU A 184 -12.17 -48.17 -8.89
C GLU A 184 -10.63 -48.01 -8.78
N ARG A 185 -9.98 -47.52 -9.83
CA ARG A 185 -8.53 -47.37 -9.91
C ARG A 185 -8.13 -45.97 -9.49
N LYS A 186 -7.28 -45.88 -8.45
CA LYS A 186 -6.79 -44.61 -7.87
C LYS A 186 -5.71 -43.89 -8.71
N TRP A 187 -5.18 -44.51 -9.77
CA TRP A 187 -4.09 -43.92 -10.56
C TRP A 187 -4.42 -42.60 -11.31
N PRO A 188 -5.67 -42.26 -11.68
CA PRO A 188 -5.99 -40.97 -12.31
C PRO A 188 -5.77 -39.77 -11.37
N LEU A 189 -5.77 -39.98 -10.04
CA LEU A 189 -5.42 -38.94 -9.07
C LEU A 189 -3.94 -38.54 -9.15
N LEU A 190 -3.06 -39.43 -9.63
CA LEU A 190 -1.64 -39.14 -9.84
C LEU A 190 -1.38 -38.26 -11.08
N LEU A 191 -2.34 -38.15 -12.00
CA LEU A 191 -2.22 -37.25 -13.16
C LEU A 191 -2.47 -35.78 -12.79
N ILE A 192 -3.25 -35.52 -11.74
CA ILE A 192 -3.57 -34.16 -11.25
C ILE A 192 -2.28 -33.34 -10.96
N PRO A 193 -1.30 -33.82 -10.17
CA PRO A 193 -0.07 -33.07 -9.92
C PRO A 193 0.80 -32.90 -11.17
N VAL A 194 0.80 -33.86 -12.10
CA VAL A 194 1.57 -33.77 -13.35
C VAL A 194 0.99 -32.69 -14.26
N PHE A 195 -0.33 -32.68 -14.47
CA PHE A 195 -0.99 -31.63 -15.24
C PHE A 195 -0.91 -30.26 -14.56
N LEU A 196 -0.99 -30.21 -13.23
CA LEU A 196 -0.78 -28.98 -12.47
C LEU A 196 0.66 -28.44 -12.67
N ALA A 197 1.67 -29.31 -12.68
CA ALA A 197 3.06 -28.93 -12.95
C ALA A 197 3.24 -28.42 -14.39
N VAL A 198 2.62 -29.06 -15.38
CA VAL A 198 2.65 -28.64 -16.79
C VAL A 198 1.90 -27.32 -17.03
N ALA A 199 0.82 -27.06 -16.29
CA ALA A 199 0.08 -25.79 -16.37
C ALA A 199 0.80 -24.63 -15.66
N ILE A 200 1.43 -24.90 -14.51
CA ILE A 200 2.13 -23.89 -13.70
C ILE A 200 3.53 -23.60 -14.25
N GLY A 201 4.23 -24.59 -14.80
CA GLY A 201 5.61 -24.48 -15.30
C GLY A 201 5.81 -23.33 -16.30
N PRO A 202 5.00 -23.23 -17.37
CA PRO A 202 5.05 -22.12 -18.33
C PRO A 202 4.72 -20.77 -17.67
N GLN A 203 3.80 -20.72 -16.70
CA GLN A 203 3.46 -19.48 -16.00
C GLN A 203 4.62 -18.98 -15.11
N LEU A 204 5.32 -19.90 -14.43
CA LEU A 204 6.51 -19.58 -13.65
C LEU A 204 7.67 -19.17 -14.57
N ALA A 205 7.83 -19.83 -15.72
CA ALA A 205 8.84 -19.47 -16.71
C ALA A 205 8.58 -18.07 -17.30
N ILE A 206 7.35 -17.78 -17.74
CA ILE A 206 6.98 -16.47 -18.29
C ILE A 206 7.16 -15.36 -17.22
N ARG A 207 6.73 -15.60 -15.97
CA ARG A 207 6.97 -14.64 -14.87
C ARG A 207 8.46 -14.47 -14.56
N GLY A 208 9.23 -15.55 -14.62
CA GLY A 208 10.68 -15.54 -14.46
C GLY A 208 11.40 -14.75 -15.57
N PHE A 209 10.98 -14.91 -16.83
CA PHE A 209 11.57 -14.22 -17.97
C PHE A 209 11.10 -12.76 -18.13
N ALA A 210 9.81 -12.48 -17.97
CA ALA A 210 9.27 -11.11 -17.96
C ALA A 210 9.82 -10.29 -16.77
N GLY A 211 10.09 -10.94 -15.64
CA GLY A 211 10.77 -10.36 -14.48
C GLY A 211 12.27 -10.12 -14.66
N ARG A 212 12.92 -10.73 -15.66
CA ARG A 212 14.37 -10.63 -15.91
C ARG A 212 14.76 -9.75 -17.10
N SER A 213 13.80 -9.39 -17.95
CA SER A 213 14.05 -8.44 -19.05
C SER A 213 14.38 -7.05 -18.48
N PRO A 214 15.52 -6.44 -18.83
CA PRO A 214 15.80 -5.05 -18.47
C PRO A 214 14.89 -4.05 -19.19
N ARG A 215 14.17 -4.46 -20.25
CA ARG A 215 13.12 -3.68 -20.90
C ARG A 215 11.82 -3.76 -20.12
N MET A 216 11.17 -2.62 -19.90
CA MET A 216 9.87 -2.51 -19.21
C MET A 216 8.78 -1.93 -20.12
N PRO A 217 8.44 -2.57 -21.27
CA PRO A 217 7.45 -2.04 -22.21
C PRO A 217 6.05 -1.91 -21.60
N TRP A 218 5.75 -2.70 -20.57
CA TRP A 218 4.49 -2.63 -19.83
C TRP A 218 4.29 -1.30 -19.08
N LEU A 219 5.36 -0.54 -18.80
CA LEU A 219 5.21 0.79 -18.18
C LEU A 219 4.50 1.75 -19.13
N ASP A 220 4.85 1.65 -20.41
CA ASP A 220 4.30 2.45 -21.50
C ASP A 220 2.87 1.98 -21.87
N GLU A 221 2.67 0.67 -22.03
CA GLU A 221 1.41 0.08 -22.53
C GLU A 221 0.15 0.50 -21.76
N ASN A 222 0.28 0.86 -20.48
CA ASN A 222 -0.89 1.18 -19.65
C ASN A 222 -1.34 2.64 -19.77
N PHE A 223 -0.47 3.60 -20.11
CA PHE A 223 -0.80 5.03 -20.11
C PHE A 223 -1.27 5.52 -21.48
N THR A 224 -2.39 4.98 -21.96
CA THR A 224 -2.90 5.17 -23.33
C THR A 224 -3.61 6.51 -23.58
N GLY A 225 -3.75 7.37 -22.57
CA GLY A 225 -4.46 8.65 -22.68
C GLY A 225 -5.89 8.64 -22.11
N GLY A 226 -6.36 7.51 -21.56
CA GLY A 226 -7.64 7.45 -20.86
C GLY A 226 -7.63 8.28 -19.57
N TRP A 227 -8.81 8.66 -19.06
CA TRP A 227 -8.94 9.42 -17.81
C TRP A 227 -8.47 8.65 -16.56
N GLN A 228 -8.48 7.32 -16.64
CA GLN A 228 -8.10 6.43 -15.57
C GLN A 228 -7.40 5.20 -16.14
N VAL A 229 -6.36 4.75 -15.46
CA VAL A 229 -5.55 3.60 -15.83
C VAL A 229 -5.38 2.70 -14.63
N VAL A 230 -5.52 1.39 -14.82
CA VAL A 230 -5.26 0.39 -13.80
C VAL A 230 -3.96 -0.34 -14.14
N VAL A 231 -2.96 -0.21 -13.28
CA VAL A 231 -1.65 -0.85 -13.45
C VAL A 231 -1.45 -1.91 -12.38
N ALA A 232 -1.11 -3.13 -12.77
CA ALA A 232 -0.68 -4.16 -11.83
C ALA A 232 0.86 -4.11 -11.68
N PRO A 233 1.41 -3.54 -10.59
CA PRO A 233 2.86 -3.38 -10.46
C PRO A 233 3.57 -4.74 -10.32
N PRO A 234 4.68 -4.97 -11.04
CA PRO A 234 5.46 -6.19 -10.86
C PRO A 234 6.13 -6.22 -9.47
N PRO A 235 6.53 -7.40 -8.98
CA PRO A 235 7.15 -7.54 -7.66
C PRO A 235 8.42 -6.71 -7.46
N SER A 236 9.15 -6.45 -8.54
CA SER A 236 10.44 -5.76 -8.52
C SER A 236 10.34 -4.23 -8.50
N MET A 237 9.14 -3.66 -8.69
CA MET A 237 8.94 -2.21 -8.71
C MET A 237 8.20 -1.78 -7.45
N SER A 238 8.65 -0.67 -6.86
CA SER A 238 7.95 -0.04 -5.75
C SER A 238 6.72 0.71 -6.26
N THR A 239 5.74 0.94 -5.39
CA THR A 239 4.59 1.79 -5.72
C THR A 239 5.02 3.23 -6.02
N GLU A 240 6.04 3.71 -5.33
CA GLU A 240 6.52 5.09 -5.43
C GLU A 240 7.17 5.36 -6.79
N LEU A 241 8.05 4.47 -7.23
CA LEU A 241 8.70 4.56 -8.53
C LEU A 241 7.68 4.51 -9.68
N LEU A 242 6.63 3.68 -9.54
CA LEU A 242 5.56 3.66 -10.52
C LEU A 242 4.71 4.93 -10.52
N CYS A 243 4.54 5.59 -9.36
CA CYS A 243 3.88 6.90 -9.30
C CYS A 243 4.72 7.98 -9.97
N GLU A 244 6.06 7.95 -9.82
CA GLU A 244 6.95 8.85 -10.57
C GLU A 244 6.82 8.64 -12.07
N VAL A 245 6.88 7.39 -12.55
CA VAL A 245 6.66 7.08 -13.97
C VAL A 245 5.30 7.59 -14.45
N ALA A 246 4.23 7.29 -13.72
CA ALA A 246 2.87 7.74 -14.07
C ALA A 246 2.78 9.27 -14.18
N SER A 247 3.46 10.00 -13.29
CA SER A 247 3.44 11.46 -13.28
C SER A 247 4.05 12.09 -14.53
N LEU A 248 5.05 11.44 -15.13
CA LEU A 248 5.64 11.88 -16.41
C LEU A 248 4.65 11.78 -17.58
N TYR A 249 3.66 10.88 -17.48
CA TYR A 249 2.56 10.78 -18.43
C TYR A 249 1.34 11.65 -18.05
N GLY A 250 1.44 12.45 -16.98
CA GLY A 250 0.35 13.30 -16.48
C GLY A 250 -0.70 12.56 -15.63
N TYR A 251 -0.37 11.36 -15.15
CA TYR A 251 -1.25 10.56 -14.31
C TYR A 251 -0.80 10.57 -12.86
N PHE A 252 -1.75 10.68 -11.94
CA PHE A 252 -1.49 10.69 -10.51
C PHE A 252 -2.23 9.56 -9.81
N TYR A 253 -1.65 9.09 -8.71
CA TYR A 253 -2.20 7.99 -7.95
C TYR A 253 -3.60 8.30 -7.41
N ALA A 254 -4.59 7.51 -7.82
CA ALA A 254 -5.99 7.68 -7.47
C ALA A 254 -6.51 6.56 -6.53
N GLY A 255 -5.65 5.62 -6.12
CA GLY A 255 -6.00 4.58 -5.14
C GLY A 255 -5.56 3.18 -5.55
N GLN A 256 -6.05 2.19 -4.80
CA GLN A 256 -5.78 0.77 -5.07
C GLN A 256 -6.98 0.13 -5.78
N TYR A 257 -6.69 -0.71 -6.76
CA TYR A 257 -7.66 -1.57 -7.42
C TYR A 257 -7.45 -3.03 -7.01
N TYR A 258 -8.50 -3.66 -6.52
CA TYR A 258 -8.49 -5.10 -6.27
C TYR A 258 -9.22 -5.77 -7.44
N VAL A 259 -8.46 -6.44 -8.32
CA VAL A 259 -9.03 -7.26 -9.40
C VAL A 259 -9.85 -8.38 -8.75
N GLY A 260 -11.17 -8.27 -8.79
CA GLY A 260 -12.10 -9.28 -8.33
C GLY A 260 -12.82 -9.93 -9.50
N ARG A 261 -12.31 -11.07 -9.98
CA ARG A 261 -13.16 -12.10 -10.60
C ARG A 261 -13.23 -13.27 -9.62
N ASN A 262 -14.39 -13.36 -8.96
CA ASN A 262 -14.90 -14.44 -8.12
C ASN A 262 -14.32 -14.57 -6.70
N SER A 263 -15.25 -14.61 -5.73
CA SER A 263 -15.08 -14.76 -4.28
C SER A 263 -14.30 -16.00 -3.83
N MET A 264 -14.12 -16.99 -4.71
CA MET A 264 -13.38 -18.24 -4.45
C MET A 264 -11.88 -18.16 -4.80
N SER A 265 -11.47 -17.24 -5.68
CA SER A 265 -10.08 -17.14 -6.18
C SER A 265 -9.09 -16.53 -5.17
N HIS A 266 -9.60 -16.11 -4.00
CA HIS A 266 -8.89 -15.26 -3.04
C HIS A 266 -7.96 -16.04 -2.08
N LEU A 267 -8.16 -17.35 -1.90
CA LEU A 267 -7.53 -18.09 -0.81
C LEU A 267 -6.04 -18.45 -1.01
N PHE A 268 -5.51 -18.55 -2.25
CA PHE A 268 -4.24 -19.29 -2.47
C PHE A 268 -3.11 -18.63 -3.29
N ALA A 269 -3.21 -17.38 -3.74
CA ALA A 269 -2.11 -16.72 -4.47
C ALA A 269 -1.59 -15.48 -3.73
N LYS A 270 -0.40 -14.97 -4.03
CA LYS A 270 0.03 -13.63 -3.59
C LYS A 270 -0.41 -12.64 -4.68
N CYS A 271 -1.51 -11.90 -4.49
CA CYS A 271 -1.86 -10.79 -5.41
C CYS A 271 -1.40 -9.48 -4.78
N ARG A 272 -0.55 -8.72 -5.49
CA ARG A 272 -0.42 -7.29 -5.20
C ARG A 272 -1.71 -6.60 -5.67
N PRO A 273 -2.25 -5.63 -4.91
CA PRO A 273 -3.31 -4.79 -5.42
C PRO A 273 -2.82 -4.09 -6.69
N GLY A 274 -3.69 -4.00 -7.69
CA GLY A 274 -3.50 -3.05 -8.78
C GLY A 274 -3.52 -1.63 -8.22
N LEU A 275 -2.94 -0.71 -8.96
CA LEU A 275 -2.94 0.72 -8.66
C LEU A 275 -3.80 1.40 -9.70
N VAL A 276 -4.60 2.34 -9.23
CA VAL A 276 -5.40 3.21 -10.08
C VAL A 276 -4.63 4.51 -10.21
N PHE A 277 -4.45 4.96 -11.43
CA PHE A 277 -3.96 6.29 -11.74
C PHE A 277 -5.03 7.06 -12.52
N GLY A 278 -5.17 8.35 -12.26
CA GLY A 278 -6.10 9.21 -12.96
C GLY A 278 -5.44 10.52 -13.38
N THR A 279 -5.96 11.14 -14.43
CA THR A 279 -5.59 12.51 -14.78
C THR A 279 -6.39 13.50 -13.91
N PRO A 280 -5.82 14.64 -13.53
CA PRO A 280 -6.58 15.67 -12.84
C PRO A 280 -7.62 16.22 -13.83
N ALA A 281 -8.89 16.20 -13.45
CA ALA A 281 -9.96 16.70 -14.32
C ALA A 281 -9.74 18.21 -14.57
N PRO A 282 -9.66 18.67 -15.84
CA PRO A 282 -9.55 20.09 -16.12
C PRO A 282 -10.84 20.79 -15.69
N GLY A 283 -10.71 21.77 -14.80
CA GLY A 283 -11.80 22.71 -14.48
C GLY A 283 -12.79 22.28 -13.39
N VAL A 284 -12.57 21.20 -12.64
CA VAL A 284 -13.38 20.94 -11.45
C VAL A 284 -12.83 21.81 -10.31
N PRO A 285 -13.57 22.84 -9.84
CA PRO A 285 -13.15 23.60 -8.66
C PRO A 285 -12.95 22.64 -7.49
N PRO A 286 -12.02 22.95 -6.57
CA PRO A 286 -11.67 22.04 -5.48
C PRO A 286 -12.95 21.66 -4.73
N ALA A 287 -13.45 20.46 -4.96
CA ALA A 287 -14.48 19.91 -4.11
C ALA A 287 -13.88 19.94 -2.70
N PRO A 288 -14.56 20.58 -1.72
CA PRO A 288 -14.05 20.66 -0.37
C PRO A 288 -13.67 19.23 0.05
N PRO A 289 -12.53 19.04 0.72
CA PRO A 289 -12.13 17.72 1.18
C PRO A 289 -13.33 17.11 1.90
N PRO A 290 -13.70 15.84 1.64
CA PRO A 290 -14.86 15.24 2.28
C PRO A 290 -14.69 15.37 3.79
N VAL A 291 -15.44 16.31 4.37
CA VAL A 291 -15.39 16.61 5.79
C VAL A 291 -16.20 15.53 6.47
N PHE A 292 -15.65 14.94 7.52
CA PHE A 292 -16.42 14.06 8.36
C PHE A 292 -17.54 14.86 9.03
N GLU A 293 -18.78 14.56 8.66
CA GLU A 293 -19.96 15.14 9.30
C GLU A 293 -20.26 14.38 10.59
N ALA A 294 -20.31 15.09 11.72
CA ALA A 294 -20.55 14.47 13.01
C ALA A 294 -21.97 13.90 13.06
N PRO A 295 -22.18 12.68 13.60
CA PRO A 295 -23.52 12.14 13.80
C PRO A 295 -24.32 13.04 14.75
N ALA A 296 -25.65 13.12 14.55
CA ALA A 296 -26.56 13.81 15.45
C ALA A 296 -26.37 13.33 16.91
N GLU A 297 -26.40 14.28 17.84
CA GLU A 297 -26.20 14.03 19.27
C GLU A 297 -27.23 13.02 19.80
N SER A 298 -26.78 12.14 20.70
CA SER A 298 -27.68 11.24 21.41
C SER A 298 -27.41 11.29 22.92
N PRO A 299 -28.43 11.57 23.75
CA PRO A 299 -28.23 11.83 25.18
C PRO A 299 -27.61 10.62 25.92
N GLY A 300 -27.89 9.39 25.48
CA GLY A 300 -27.28 8.18 26.05
C GLY A 300 -25.77 8.06 25.84
N ARG A 301 -25.18 8.84 24.92
CA ARG A 301 -23.73 8.79 24.64
C ARG A 301 -22.91 9.72 25.50
N GLU A 302 -23.50 10.78 26.05
CA GLU A 302 -22.82 11.63 27.02
C GLU A 302 -22.52 10.85 28.31
N GLN A 303 -23.51 10.09 28.79
CA GLN A 303 -23.33 9.23 29.96
C GLN A 303 -22.27 8.15 29.70
N TRP A 304 -22.29 7.53 28.52
CA TRP A 304 -21.25 6.59 28.11
C TRP A 304 -19.85 7.24 28.18
N LEU A 305 -19.69 8.47 27.68
CA LEU A 305 -18.41 9.18 27.71
C LEU A 305 -17.97 9.45 29.14
N ARG A 306 -18.85 9.97 30.00
CA ARG A 306 -18.56 10.23 31.43
C ARG A 306 -18.05 8.96 32.14
N THR A 307 -18.73 7.83 31.96
CA THR A 307 -18.30 6.54 32.52
C THR A 307 -16.92 6.08 32.00
N HIS A 308 -16.50 6.53 30.81
CA HIS A 308 -15.21 6.17 30.22
C HIS A 308 -14.08 7.16 30.54
N LEU A 309 -14.40 8.34 31.07
CA LEU A 309 -13.43 9.35 31.50
C LEU A 309 -12.87 9.06 32.89
N ASP A 310 -13.69 8.48 33.78
CA ASP A 310 -13.33 8.22 35.18
C ASP A 310 -12.02 7.42 35.32
N GLY A 311 -11.12 7.93 36.17
CA GLY A 311 -9.84 7.32 36.50
C GLY A 311 -8.80 7.24 35.38
N ARG A 312 -8.99 7.92 34.23
CA ARG A 312 -8.04 7.86 33.11
C ARG A 312 -7.23 9.15 32.95
N ASP A 313 -5.93 8.99 32.75
CA ASP A 313 -5.03 10.09 32.38
C ASP A 313 -5.02 10.38 30.87
N GLU A 314 -5.41 9.40 30.05
CA GLU A 314 -5.43 9.50 28.59
C GLU A 314 -6.61 8.70 28.01
N LEU A 315 -7.36 9.32 27.08
CA LEU A 315 -8.47 8.69 26.39
C LEU A 315 -8.49 9.07 24.90
N TRP A 316 -8.59 8.05 24.04
CA TRP A 316 -8.79 8.20 22.60
C TRP A 316 -10.27 8.07 22.28
N VAL A 317 -10.87 9.10 21.68
CA VAL A 317 -12.31 9.14 21.38
C VAL A 317 -12.53 9.24 19.88
N SER A 318 -13.20 8.25 19.30
CA SER A 318 -13.72 8.33 17.93
C SER A 318 -15.06 9.08 17.96
N VAL A 319 -15.17 10.18 17.24
CA VAL A 319 -16.38 11.01 17.10
C VAL A 319 -17.51 10.18 16.49
N ARG A 320 -17.19 9.31 15.50
CA ARG A 320 -18.18 8.39 14.93
C ARG A 320 -18.73 7.39 15.95
N HIS A 321 -17.88 6.91 16.85
CA HIS A 321 -18.29 5.96 17.89
C HIS A 321 -19.02 6.65 19.05
N ALA A 322 -18.53 7.81 19.47
CA ALA A 322 -19.13 8.61 20.52
C ALA A 322 -20.45 9.23 20.09
N LYS A 323 -20.63 9.54 18.79
CA LYS A 323 -21.78 10.30 18.26
C LYS A 323 -21.98 11.64 18.99
N LEU A 324 -20.86 12.30 19.28
CA LEU A 324 -20.81 13.61 19.93
C LEU A 324 -19.81 14.48 19.18
N PRO A 325 -20.12 15.76 18.90
CA PRO A 325 -19.17 16.65 18.27
C PRO A 325 -17.95 16.88 19.19
N PRO A 326 -16.77 17.19 18.63
CA PRO A 326 -15.54 17.40 19.39
C PRO A 326 -15.67 18.45 20.50
N ASP A 327 -16.40 19.53 20.24
CA ASP A 327 -16.61 20.61 21.22
C ASP A 327 -17.39 20.11 22.43
N ARG A 328 -18.38 19.23 22.20
CA ARG A 328 -19.15 18.58 23.26
C ARG A 328 -18.31 17.55 24.02
N ILE A 329 -17.46 16.79 23.33
CA ILE A 329 -16.50 15.88 23.96
C ILE A 329 -15.57 16.66 24.90
N ALA A 330 -15.03 17.80 24.45
CA ALA A 330 -14.17 18.66 25.24
C ALA A 330 -14.91 19.26 26.45
N ALA A 331 -16.16 19.71 26.27
CA ALA A 331 -16.99 20.24 27.35
C ALA A 331 -17.30 19.19 28.43
N ILE A 332 -17.49 17.92 28.05
CA ILE A 332 -17.73 16.83 29.00
C ILE A 332 -16.43 16.39 29.70
N ALA A 333 -15.30 16.44 28.99
CA ALA A 333 -13.99 16.02 29.52
C ALA A 333 -13.36 17.06 30.45
N GLY A 334 -13.62 18.35 30.24
CA GLY A 334 -13.06 19.45 31.02
C GLY A 334 -13.27 19.32 32.54
N PRO A 335 -14.50 19.08 33.02
CA PRO A 335 -14.78 18.86 34.45
C PRO A 335 -13.99 17.70 35.08
N GLU A 336 -13.64 16.67 34.31
CA GLU A 336 -12.85 15.50 34.75
C GLU A 336 -11.33 15.75 34.69
N GLY A 337 -10.91 16.98 34.32
CA GLY A 337 -9.52 17.39 34.20
C GLY A 337 -8.82 16.88 32.93
N LEU A 338 -9.57 16.42 31.93
CA LEU A 338 -9.06 15.94 30.65
C LEU A 338 -9.23 17.02 29.57
N VAL A 339 -8.15 17.33 28.85
CA VAL A 339 -8.13 18.39 27.82
C VAL A 339 -7.79 17.77 26.46
N PRO A 340 -8.39 18.22 25.34
CA PRO A 340 -7.99 17.78 24.00
C PRO A 340 -6.56 18.25 23.69
N VAL A 341 -5.66 17.30 23.43
CA VAL A 341 -4.25 17.56 23.11
C VAL A 341 -3.95 17.37 21.63
N ALA A 342 -4.69 16.49 20.96
CA ALA A 342 -4.54 16.27 19.53
C ALA A 342 -5.86 15.85 18.90
N GLU A 343 -5.98 16.14 17.61
CA GLU A 343 -7.14 15.81 16.81
C GLU A 343 -6.70 15.29 15.44
N PHE A 344 -7.33 14.21 15.00
CA PHE A 344 -7.04 13.53 13.74
C PHE A 344 -8.32 13.36 12.96
N ALA A 345 -8.34 13.76 11.69
CA ALA A 345 -9.56 13.75 10.90
C ALA A 345 -9.32 13.17 9.52
N ASP A 346 -10.23 12.31 9.09
CA ASP A 346 -10.31 11.83 7.72
C ASP A 346 -11.77 11.62 7.30
N PRO A 347 -12.05 11.26 6.04
CA PRO A 347 -13.43 11.08 5.57
C PRO A 347 -14.20 9.95 6.27
N SER A 348 -13.52 9.09 7.03
CA SER A 348 -14.12 7.93 7.69
C SER A 348 -14.50 8.19 9.14
N ASP A 349 -13.75 9.07 9.83
CA ASP A 349 -13.88 9.35 11.25
C ASP A 349 -13.04 10.59 11.68
N ARG A 350 -13.38 11.14 12.84
CA ARG A 350 -12.60 12.17 13.55
C ARG A 350 -12.24 11.60 14.92
N ILE A 351 -10.98 11.69 15.31
CA ILE A 351 -10.43 11.11 16.54
C ILE A 351 -9.88 12.24 17.40
N VAL A 352 -10.32 12.32 18.64
CA VAL A 352 -9.85 13.29 19.65
C VAL A 352 -9.03 12.54 20.69
N LEU A 353 -7.81 13.02 20.95
CA LEU A 353 -6.98 12.58 22.06
C LEU A 353 -7.17 13.51 23.25
N LEU A 354 -7.76 12.98 24.32
CA LEU A 354 -7.91 13.66 25.60
C LEU A 354 -6.78 13.21 26.54
N ARG A 355 -6.11 14.16 27.20
CA ARG A 355 -5.09 13.87 28.21
C ARG A 355 -5.15 14.86 29.36
N ARG A 356 -4.79 14.39 30.55
CA ARG A 356 -4.69 15.24 31.73
C ARG A 356 -3.39 16.07 31.65
N PRO A 357 -3.42 17.39 31.88
CA PRO A 357 -2.24 18.24 31.76
C PRO A 357 -1.07 17.81 32.66
N THR A 358 -1.36 17.22 33.82
CA THR A 358 -0.37 16.73 34.78
C THR A 358 0.15 15.32 34.47
N ALA A 359 -0.41 14.63 33.47
CA ALA A 359 0.03 13.29 33.11
C ALA A 359 1.39 13.37 32.39
N PRO A 360 2.41 12.61 32.85
CA PRO A 360 3.68 12.56 32.15
C PRO A 360 3.49 12.03 30.72
N PRO A 361 4.33 12.45 29.76
CA PRO A 361 4.30 11.88 28.41
C PRO A 361 4.42 10.35 28.52
N PRO A 362 3.65 9.58 27.72
CA PRO A 362 3.59 8.14 27.85
C PRO A 362 5.00 7.55 27.78
N ALA A 363 5.49 7.05 28.91
CA ALA A 363 6.83 6.50 29.01
C ALA A 363 6.98 5.34 28.00
N PRO A 364 8.15 5.19 27.34
CA PRO A 364 8.45 4.06 26.48
C PRO A 364 8.62 2.79 27.32
N GLY A 365 7.50 2.24 27.82
CA GLY A 365 7.47 1.02 28.60
C GLY A 365 7.21 -0.22 27.74
N ARG A 366 7.65 -1.39 28.23
CA ARG A 366 7.25 -2.71 27.71
C ARG A 366 5.76 -2.95 27.98
N LYS A 367 4.87 -2.26 27.27
CA LYS A 367 3.45 -2.57 27.26
C LYS A 367 3.19 -3.71 26.26
N PHE A 368 2.30 -4.61 26.64
CA PHE A 368 1.85 -5.70 25.79
C PHE A 368 1.22 -5.13 24.51
N ARG A 369 1.72 -5.55 23.34
CA ARG A 369 1.26 -5.04 22.04
C ARG A 369 0.01 -5.76 21.61
N MET A 370 -1.04 -5.00 21.33
CA MET A 370 -2.31 -5.58 20.90
C MET A 370 -2.23 -6.17 19.50
N SER A 371 -1.29 -5.72 18.67
CA SER A 371 -0.96 -6.40 17.41
C SER A 371 -0.60 -7.89 17.62
N PHE A 372 0.04 -8.27 18.73
CA PHE A 372 0.34 -9.68 19.05
C PHE A 372 -0.91 -10.48 19.42
N VAL A 373 -1.94 -9.87 20.01
CA VAL A 373 -3.19 -10.58 20.35
C VAL A 373 -3.86 -11.15 19.09
N GLY A 374 -3.81 -10.41 17.99
CA GLY A 374 -4.31 -10.86 16.69
C GLY A 374 -3.57 -12.09 16.13
N PHE A 375 -2.40 -12.45 16.66
CA PHE A 375 -1.68 -13.68 16.32
C PHE A 375 -1.79 -14.76 17.39
N LEU A 376 -1.69 -14.35 18.66
CA LEU A 376 -1.72 -15.26 19.80
C LEU A 376 -3.08 -15.97 19.92
N ALA A 377 -4.20 -15.27 19.70
CA ALA A 377 -5.51 -15.89 19.80
C ALA A 377 -5.73 -16.99 18.74
N PRO A 378 -5.48 -16.76 17.43
CA PRO A 378 -5.51 -17.84 16.44
C PRO A 378 -4.49 -18.95 16.70
N ALA A 379 -3.26 -18.61 17.11
CA ALA A 379 -2.24 -19.61 17.39
C ALA A 379 -2.62 -20.52 18.57
N ALA A 380 -3.11 -19.93 19.67
CA ALA A 380 -3.62 -20.67 20.82
C ALA A 380 -4.79 -21.57 20.42
N TRP A 381 -5.70 -21.09 19.57
CA TRP A 381 -6.81 -21.89 19.05
C TRP A 381 -6.35 -23.07 18.21
N VAL A 382 -5.38 -22.87 17.31
CA VAL A 382 -4.78 -23.96 16.52
C VAL A 382 -4.13 -25.00 17.44
N VAL A 383 -3.36 -24.56 18.44
CA VAL A 383 -2.71 -25.48 19.38
C VAL A 383 -3.75 -26.26 20.20
N LEU A 384 -4.79 -25.59 20.69
CA LEU A 384 -5.85 -26.22 21.49
C LEU A 384 -6.68 -27.20 20.65
N CYS A 385 -7.21 -26.75 19.50
CA CYS A 385 -8.10 -27.58 18.70
C CYS A 385 -7.34 -28.63 17.89
N PHE A 386 -6.38 -28.22 17.05
CA PHE A 386 -5.65 -29.15 16.20
C PHE A 386 -4.63 -29.97 16.99
N GLY A 387 -3.81 -29.31 17.82
CA GLY A 387 -2.81 -30.00 18.64
C GLY A 387 -3.45 -30.94 19.66
N GLY A 388 -4.45 -30.45 20.40
CA GLY A 388 -5.23 -31.27 21.33
C GLY A 388 -5.95 -32.42 20.62
N GLY A 389 -6.64 -32.15 19.51
CA GLY A 389 -7.35 -33.18 18.75
C GLY A 389 -6.46 -34.26 18.13
N CYS A 390 -5.28 -33.89 17.63
CA CYS A 390 -4.28 -34.87 17.18
C CYS A 390 -3.82 -35.77 18.32
N LEU A 391 -3.50 -35.18 19.49
CA LEU A 391 -3.07 -35.94 20.66
C LEU A 391 -4.18 -36.90 21.13
N THR A 392 -5.42 -36.43 21.22
CA THR A 392 -6.56 -37.28 21.62
C THR A 392 -6.81 -38.40 20.60
N ALA A 393 -6.73 -38.12 19.30
CA ALA A 393 -6.90 -39.14 18.26
C ALA A 393 -5.81 -40.22 18.33
N VAL A 394 -4.55 -39.84 18.59
CA VAL A 394 -3.44 -40.80 18.78
C VAL A 394 -3.66 -41.66 20.02
N LEU A 395 -4.12 -41.07 21.12
CA LEU A 395 -4.34 -41.80 22.39
C LEU A 395 -5.55 -42.73 22.36
N THR A 396 -6.59 -42.39 21.59
CA THR A 396 -7.87 -43.14 21.55
C THR A 396 -8.01 -44.05 20.33
N GLY A 397 -7.19 -43.85 19.28
CA GLY A 397 -7.31 -44.55 18.00
C GLY A 397 -8.47 -44.07 17.13
N GLU A 398 -9.20 -43.02 17.52
CA GLU A 398 -10.42 -42.59 16.84
C GLU A 398 -10.16 -41.47 15.81
N ASN A 399 -10.07 -41.85 14.53
CA ASN A 399 -9.81 -40.92 13.42
C ASN A 399 -10.88 -39.82 13.23
N ARG A 400 -12.09 -40.00 13.77
CA ARG A 400 -13.16 -39.00 13.70
C ARG A 400 -12.85 -37.74 14.52
N LEU A 401 -12.16 -37.90 15.65
CA LEU A 401 -11.77 -36.78 16.53
C LEU A 401 -10.79 -35.83 15.81
N PHE A 402 -9.89 -36.39 15.00
CA PHE A 402 -9.00 -35.59 14.15
C PHE A 402 -9.79 -34.74 13.14
N GLY A 403 -10.80 -35.32 12.49
CA GLY A 403 -11.65 -34.60 11.55
C GLY A 403 -12.42 -33.44 12.18
N ILE A 404 -12.99 -33.65 13.38
CA ILE A 404 -13.71 -32.62 14.14
C ILE A 404 -12.73 -31.50 14.58
N ALA A 405 -11.58 -31.88 15.12
CA ALA A 405 -10.54 -30.94 15.56
C ALA A 405 -10.00 -30.07 14.43
N PHE A 406 -9.76 -30.69 13.26
CA PHE A 406 -9.37 -29.97 12.05
C PHE A 406 -10.48 -29.01 11.61
N GLY A 407 -11.73 -29.46 11.58
CA GLY A 407 -12.89 -28.62 11.28
C GLY A 407 -13.01 -27.40 12.20
N LEU A 408 -12.91 -27.60 13.51
CA LEU A 408 -12.93 -26.51 14.51
C LEU A 408 -11.77 -25.54 14.35
N THR A 409 -10.60 -26.04 13.98
CA THR A 409 -9.43 -25.19 13.72
C THR A 409 -9.65 -24.31 12.50
N VAL A 410 -10.10 -24.91 11.39
CA VAL A 410 -10.36 -24.19 10.13
C VAL A 410 -11.49 -23.17 10.29
N LEU A 411 -12.55 -23.50 11.04
CA LEU A 411 -13.69 -22.62 11.27
C LEU A 411 -13.41 -21.53 12.32
N GLY A 412 -12.60 -21.79 13.34
CA GLY A 412 -12.35 -20.85 14.42
C GLY A 412 -11.20 -19.85 14.18
N VAL A 413 -10.22 -20.18 13.34
CA VAL A 413 -9.12 -19.25 13.01
C VAL A 413 -9.60 -17.95 12.35
N PRO A 414 -10.48 -17.96 11.33
CA PRO A 414 -10.94 -16.74 10.68
C PRO A 414 -11.56 -15.70 11.63
N PRO A 415 -12.55 -16.00 12.50
CA PRO A 415 -13.11 -15.00 13.41
C PRO A 415 -12.09 -14.48 14.43
N LEU A 416 -11.15 -15.32 14.88
CA LEU A 416 -10.11 -14.91 15.82
C LEU A 416 -9.10 -13.93 15.23
N LEU A 417 -8.84 -13.99 13.92
CA LEU A 417 -8.03 -12.98 13.22
C LEU A 417 -8.69 -11.58 13.27
N TRP A 418 -10.00 -11.52 13.52
CA TRP A 418 -10.78 -10.29 13.64
C TRP A 418 -11.22 -9.99 15.08
N VAL A 419 -10.68 -10.69 16.09
CA VAL A 419 -11.11 -10.54 17.50
C VAL A 419 -10.99 -9.09 17.98
N LEU A 420 -9.98 -8.36 17.50
CA LEU A 420 -9.80 -6.95 17.85
C LEU A 420 -10.96 -6.08 17.37
N ARG A 421 -11.67 -6.45 16.30
CA ARG A 421 -12.83 -5.72 15.78
C ARG A 421 -14.07 -5.78 16.67
N VAL A 422 -14.12 -6.71 17.62
CA VAL A 422 -15.18 -6.75 18.64
C VAL A 422 -15.06 -5.55 19.57
N PHE A 423 -13.86 -4.99 19.72
CA PHE A 423 -13.64 -3.83 20.58
C PHE A 423 -14.03 -2.52 19.90
N PRO A 424 -14.52 -1.54 20.68
CA PRO A 424 -14.86 -0.24 20.15
C PRO A 424 -13.70 0.45 19.44
N ARG A 425 -14.01 1.24 18.40
CA ARG A 425 -13.01 1.96 17.60
C ARG A 425 -12.11 2.86 18.45
N SER A 426 -12.68 3.56 19.43
CA SER A 426 -11.94 4.33 20.46
C SER A 426 -10.83 3.51 21.13
N THR A 427 -11.16 2.30 21.57
CA THR A 427 -10.22 1.39 22.24
C THR A 427 -9.13 0.91 21.27
N ARG A 428 -9.52 0.52 20.05
CA ARG A 428 -8.58 0.08 19.01
C ARG A 428 -7.59 1.16 18.60
N VAL A 429 -8.05 2.41 18.49
CA VAL A 429 -7.22 3.57 18.21
C VAL A 429 -6.21 3.79 19.34
N GLY A 430 -6.65 3.72 20.61
CA GLY A 430 -5.74 3.82 21.74
C GLY A 430 -4.70 2.70 21.77
N TRP A 431 -5.06 1.48 21.38
CA TRP A 431 -4.13 0.38 21.21
C TRP A 431 -3.16 0.57 20.05
N LEU A 432 -3.64 1.10 18.92
CA LEU A 432 -2.82 1.45 17.77
C LEU A 432 -1.79 2.53 18.13
N ALA A 433 -2.19 3.58 18.83
CA ALA A 433 -1.29 4.65 19.28
C ALA A 433 -0.16 4.09 20.16
N ARG A 434 -0.46 3.10 21.00
CA ARG A 434 0.52 2.37 21.83
C ARG A 434 1.47 1.48 21.02
N GLU A 435 1.29 1.28 19.74
CA GLU A 435 2.31 0.61 18.93
C GLU A 435 3.50 1.54 18.64
N PHE A 436 3.28 2.86 18.67
CA PHE A 436 4.28 3.92 18.41
C PHE A 436 5.07 4.33 19.66
N THR A 437 5.50 3.36 20.48
CA THR A 437 6.19 3.59 21.78
C THR A 437 7.70 3.83 21.67
N GLY A 438 8.17 4.52 20.63
CA GLY A 438 9.55 4.99 20.53
C GLY A 438 10.59 4.03 19.94
N LYS A 439 10.21 2.82 19.49
CA LYS A 439 11.11 1.94 18.71
C LYS A 439 11.46 2.54 17.34
N ASP A 440 12.61 2.20 16.78
CA ASP A 440 13.04 2.65 15.44
C ASP A 440 12.07 2.26 14.31
N GLY A 441 11.34 1.15 14.48
CA GLY A 441 10.34 0.68 13.53
C GLY A 441 9.15 -0.03 14.20
N VAL A 442 7.97 0.13 13.60
CA VAL A 442 6.70 -0.43 14.05
C VAL A 442 6.00 -1.07 12.86
N THR A 443 5.65 -2.35 12.98
CA THR A 443 5.01 -3.12 11.90
C THR A 443 3.76 -3.81 12.44
N PHE A 444 2.62 -3.63 11.77
CA PHE A 444 1.35 -4.26 12.14
C PHE A 444 0.43 -4.39 10.93
N PHE A 445 -0.60 -5.24 11.04
CA PHE A 445 -1.63 -5.36 10.01
C PHE A 445 -2.68 -4.27 10.19
N SER A 446 -2.80 -3.38 9.21
CA SER A 446 -3.77 -2.27 9.24
C SER A 446 -5.22 -2.75 9.45
N GLY A 447 -5.58 -3.92 8.89
CA GLY A 447 -6.92 -4.51 9.04
C GLY A 447 -7.28 -4.94 10.47
N GLN A 448 -6.28 -5.17 11.34
CA GLN A 448 -6.51 -5.56 12.74
C GLN A 448 -7.20 -4.45 13.55
N PHE A 449 -6.83 -3.20 13.30
CA PHE A 449 -7.35 -2.04 14.03
C PHE A 449 -8.58 -1.43 13.36
N ASP A 450 -8.79 -1.69 12.06
CA ASP A 450 -9.92 -1.15 11.27
C ASP A 450 -9.99 0.39 11.29
N VAL A 451 -8.82 1.00 11.45
CA VAL A 451 -8.61 2.45 11.35
C VAL A 451 -8.16 2.73 9.92
N SER A 452 -8.67 3.79 9.32
CA SER A 452 -8.31 4.15 7.95
C SER A 452 -6.81 4.45 7.84
N PRO A 453 -6.18 4.18 6.69
CA PRO A 453 -4.76 4.46 6.49
C PRO A 453 -4.40 5.94 6.72
N GLY A 454 -5.32 6.86 6.42
CA GLY A 454 -5.15 8.29 6.68
C GLY A 454 -5.00 8.60 8.16
N LEU A 455 -5.91 8.10 8.99
CA LEU A 455 -5.85 8.29 10.45
C LEU A 455 -4.63 7.60 11.07
N VAL A 456 -4.29 6.39 10.61
CA VAL A 456 -3.07 5.69 11.07
C VAL A 456 -1.82 6.55 10.82
N ARG A 457 -1.71 7.18 9.64
CA ARG A 457 -0.57 8.04 9.30
C ARG A 457 -0.53 9.31 10.14
N GLN A 458 -1.68 9.93 10.43
CA GLN A 458 -1.74 11.12 11.27
C GLN A 458 -1.33 10.79 12.72
N ILE A 459 -1.82 9.68 13.27
CA ILE A 459 -1.44 9.19 14.60
C ILE A 459 0.05 8.84 14.64
N ALA A 460 0.56 8.12 13.63
CA ALA A 460 1.99 7.82 13.51
C ALA A 460 2.84 9.09 13.49
N GLY A 461 2.44 10.08 12.68
CA GLY A 461 3.11 11.37 12.57
C GLY A 461 3.14 12.15 13.88
N TYR A 462 2.05 12.14 14.64
CA TYR A 462 1.99 12.72 15.99
C TYR A 462 3.03 12.10 16.93
N HIS A 463 3.36 10.83 16.75
CA HIS A 463 4.40 10.13 17.51
C HIS A 463 5.81 10.21 16.87
N GLY A 464 6.01 11.02 15.83
CA GLY A 464 7.30 11.16 15.14
C GLY A 464 7.67 10.00 14.21
N TYR A 465 6.68 9.20 13.80
CA TYR A 465 6.86 8.12 12.84
C TYR A 465 6.44 8.53 11.44
N PHE A 466 7.19 8.08 10.44
CA PHE A 466 6.87 8.21 9.04
C PHE A 466 6.60 6.85 8.41
N PHE A 467 5.81 6.85 7.34
CA PHE A 467 5.50 5.63 6.60
C PHE A 467 6.78 5.13 5.92
N GLY A 468 7.19 3.90 6.22
CA GLY A 468 8.37 3.27 5.63
C GLY A 468 8.02 2.35 4.48
N SER A 469 7.19 1.34 4.74
CA SER A 469 6.80 0.37 3.70
C SER A 469 5.42 -0.23 3.98
N GLN A 470 4.85 -0.84 2.94
CA GLN A 470 3.67 -1.69 3.08
C GLN A 470 3.88 -2.99 2.31
N THR A 471 3.50 -4.10 2.93
CA THR A 471 3.47 -5.42 2.30
C THR A 471 2.05 -5.96 2.43
N TYR A 472 1.51 -6.51 1.36
CA TYR A 472 0.18 -7.10 1.40
C TYR A 472 0.27 -8.61 1.63
N THR A 473 -0.49 -9.12 2.59
CA THR A 473 -0.72 -10.55 2.78
C THR A 473 -2.19 -10.85 2.54
N ARG A 474 -2.50 -12.00 1.93
CA ARG A 474 -3.89 -12.39 1.70
C ARG A 474 -4.60 -12.86 2.97
N ALA A 475 -3.86 -13.44 3.91
CA ALA A 475 -4.43 -13.99 5.15
C ALA A 475 -4.81 -12.90 6.16
N GLN A 476 -4.01 -11.82 6.25
CA GLN A 476 -4.13 -10.82 7.33
C GLN A 476 -4.24 -9.38 6.82
N GLY A 477 -4.25 -9.20 5.48
CA GLY A 477 -4.38 -7.89 4.84
C GLY A 477 -3.06 -7.14 4.72
N THR A 478 -3.12 -5.80 4.71
CA THR A 478 -1.96 -4.93 4.49
C THR A 478 -1.15 -4.79 5.78
N LEU A 479 0.04 -5.38 5.79
CA LEU A 479 1.11 -5.14 6.76
C LEU A 479 1.74 -3.79 6.46
N VAL A 480 1.67 -2.86 7.39
CA VAL A 480 2.27 -1.53 7.28
C VAL A 480 3.44 -1.42 8.23
N THR A 481 4.52 -0.80 7.75
CA THR A 481 5.72 -0.52 8.53
C THR A 481 5.93 0.99 8.58
N TYR A 482 6.03 1.50 9.80
CA TYR A 482 6.38 2.88 10.11
C TYR A 482 7.76 2.90 10.76
N VAL A 483 8.53 3.94 10.49
CA VAL A 483 9.89 4.12 10.99
C VAL A 483 10.01 5.48 11.65
N ARG A 484 10.85 5.58 12.69
CA ARG A 484 11.02 6.81 13.45
C ARG A 484 12.09 7.69 12.82
N GLN A 485 11.83 8.99 12.71
CA GLN A 485 12.84 9.94 12.22
C GLN A 485 13.83 10.18 13.36
N ARG A 486 15.11 9.86 13.10
CA ARG A 486 16.20 10.13 14.03
C ARG A 486 16.63 11.59 13.95
#